data_AF-A0A537WKJ2-F1
#
_entry.id   AF-A0A537WKJ2-F1
#
_cell.length_a   1.000
_cell.length_b   1.000
_cell.length_c   1.000
_cell.angle_alpha   90.00
_cell.angle_beta   90.00
_cell.angle_gamma   90.00
#
_symmetry.space_group_name_H-M   'P 1'
#
loop_
_entity.id
_entity.type
_entity.pdbx_description
1 polymer ?
#
loop_
_entity_poly.entity_id
_entity_poly.type
_entity_poly.pdbx_seq_one_letter_code
_entity_poly.pdbx_strand_id
1 'polypeptide(L)' 'LTERFYRVDNARSRELGGTGLGLAIVKHILNRHRGRLDIASTLGQGSTFTVWLRAAA' A
#
# COMPACT_ATOMS: atom_id res chain seq x y z
N LEU A 1 -3.61 -7.10 -0.01
CA LEU A 1 -3.29 -5.73 0.47
C LEU A 1 -3.41 -4.65 -0.62
N THR A 2 -2.87 -4.84 -1.83
CA THR A 2 -2.90 -3.81 -2.91
C THR A 2 -4.13 -3.86 -3.82
N GLU A 3 -5.19 -4.57 -3.42
CA GLU A 3 -6.43 -4.66 -4.19
C GLU A 3 -7.27 -3.40 -3.96
N ARG A 4 -8.00 -2.96 -4.98
CA ARG A 4 -8.88 -1.80 -4.86
C ARG A 4 -9.98 -2.13 -3.86
N PHE A 5 -10.28 -1.17 -2.98
CA PHE A 5 -11.32 -1.28 -1.95
C PHE A 5 -11.05 -2.31 -0.86
N TYR A 6 -9.87 -2.95 -0.84
CA TYR A 6 -9.49 -3.87 0.21
C TYR A 6 -9.25 -3.14 1.53
N ARG A 7 -9.82 -3.67 2.62
CA ARG A 7 -9.72 -3.15 3.99
C ARG A 7 -9.60 -4.33 4.94
N VAL A 8 -8.63 -4.26 5.86
CA VAL A 8 -8.37 -5.36 6.82
C VAL A 8 -9.52 -5.50 7.83
N ASP A 9 -10.16 -4.39 8.22
CA ASP A 9 -11.24 -4.43 9.22
C ASP A 9 -12.33 -3.39 8.94
N ASN A 10 -13.51 -3.81 8.47
CA ASN A 10 -14.54 -2.90 7.97
C ASN A 10 -15.16 -2.01 9.05
N ALA A 11 -15.23 -2.47 10.29
CA ALA A 11 -15.89 -1.75 11.40
C ALA A 11 -15.07 -0.51 11.83
N ARG A 12 -13.78 -0.70 12.18
CA ARG A 12 -12.88 0.39 12.58
C ARG A 12 -12.52 1.32 11.43
N SER A 13 -12.51 0.80 10.21
CA SER A 13 -12.14 1.57 9.04
C SER A 13 -13.25 2.55 8.63
N ARG A 14 -14.54 2.25 8.87
CA ARG A 14 -15.65 3.21 8.64
C ARG A 14 -15.53 4.49 9.46
N GLU A 15 -15.06 4.41 10.71
CA GLU A 15 -14.85 5.58 11.59
C GLU A 15 -13.68 6.46 11.13
N LEU A 16 -12.56 5.85 10.73
CA LEU A 16 -11.36 6.58 10.30
C LEU A 16 -11.47 7.18 8.89
N GLY A 17 -12.48 6.76 8.11
CA GLY A 17 -12.60 7.13 6.70
C GLY A 17 -11.53 6.45 5.83
N GLY A 18 -11.82 6.34 4.53
CA GLY A 18 -10.91 5.77 3.54
C GLY A 18 -11.58 4.72 2.65
N THR A 19 -11.36 4.85 1.34
CA THR A 19 -11.98 4.00 0.32
C THR A 19 -11.24 2.69 0.08
N GLY A 20 -10.09 2.45 0.73
CA GLY A 20 -9.25 1.28 0.45
C GLY A 20 -8.53 1.35 -0.92
N LEU A 21 -8.34 2.56 -1.47
CA LEU A 21 -7.68 2.74 -2.78
C LEU A 21 -6.18 3.02 -2.70
N GLY A 22 -5.65 3.43 -1.53
CA GLY A 22 -4.27 3.93 -1.41
C GLY A 22 -3.20 2.97 -1.96
N LEU A 23 -3.14 1.74 -1.46
CA LEU A 23 -2.14 0.76 -1.93
C LEU A 23 -2.38 0.28 -3.38
N ALA A 24 -3.62 0.34 -3.85
CA ALA A 24 -3.92 0.03 -5.26
C ALA A 24 -3.37 1.12 -6.20
N ILE A 25 -3.47 2.39 -5.80
CA ILE A 25 -2.86 3.52 -6.52
C ILE A 25 -1.34 3.38 -6.53
N VAL A 26 -0.72 3.09 -5.37
CA VAL A 26 0.73 2.86 -5.25
C VAL A 26 1.18 1.76 -6.21
N LYS A 27 0.53 0.59 -6.20
CA LYS A 27 0.85 -0.52 -7.11
C LYS A 27 0.78 -0.08 -8.59
N HIS A 28 -0.25 0.69 -8.95
CA HIS A 28 -0.41 1.16 -10.33
C HIS A 28 0.73 2.10 -10.76
N ILE A 29 1.10 3.06 -9.91
CA ILE A 29 2.22 3.98 -10.16
C ILE A 29 3.52 3.17 -10.32
N LEU A 30 3.81 2.27 -9.37
CA LEU A 30 5.04 1.47 -9.42
C LEU A 30 5.12 0.61 -10.68
N ASN A 31 4.04 -0.04 -11.09
CA ASN A 31 4.01 -0.81 -12.32
C ASN A 31 4.36 0.07 -13.55
N ARG A 32 3.84 1.30 -13.62
CA ARG A 32 4.13 2.23 -14.73
C ARG A 32 5.60 2.67 -14.74
N HIS A 33 6.22 2.77 -13.56
CA HIS A 33 7.62 3.14 -13.40
C HIS A 33 8.58 1.93 -13.34
N ARG A 34 8.09 0.70 -13.58
CA ARG A 34 8.85 -0.55 -13.40
C ARG A 34 9.53 -0.62 -12.01
N GLY A 35 8.87 -0.05 -11.02
CA GLY A 35 9.28 -0.05 -9.63
C GLY A 35 8.84 -1.31 -8.89
N ARG A 36 9.29 -1.42 -7.64
CA ARG A 36 8.97 -2.53 -6.74
C ARG A 36 8.37 -1.99 -5.44
N LEU A 37 7.43 -2.76 -4.87
CA LEU A 37 6.92 -2.59 -3.52
C LEU A 37 7.28 -3.83 -2.70
N ASP A 38 7.74 -3.61 -1.47
CA ASP A 38 7.93 -4.65 -0.46
C ASP A 38 7.28 -4.20 0.83
N ILE A 39 6.76 -5.17 1.58
CA ILE A 39 5.97 -4.91 2.77
C ILE A 39 6.47 -5.86 3.86
N ALA A 40 7.10 -5.29 4.88
CA ALA A 40 7.52 -6.00 6.08
C ALA A 40 6.61 -5.58 7.24
N SER A 41 6.14 -6.52 8.03
CA SER A 41 5.26 -6.25 9.17
C SER A 41 5.56 -7.20 10.31
N THR A 42 5.59 -6.65 11.52
CA THR A 42 5.76 -7.42 12.76
C THR A 42 4.65 -7.02 13.73
N LEU A 43 3.89 -8.00 14.21
CA LEU A 43 2.76 -7.77 15.10
C LEU A 43 3.21 -6.99 16.36
N GLY A 44 2.46 -5.94 16.71
CA GLY A 44 2.77 -5.09 17.86
C GLY A 44 3.93 -4.10 17.65
N GLN A 45 4.66 -4.18 16.54
CA GLN A 45 5.79 -3.28 16.22
C GLN A 45 5.48 -2.34 15.05
N GLY A 46 4.53 -2.71 14.20
CA GLY A 46 4.09 -1.90 13.06
C GLY A 46 4.47 -2.53 11.72
N SER A 47 4.38 -1.74 10.66
CA SER A 47 4.64 -2.16 9.29
C SER A 47 5.49 -1.14 8.55
N THR A 48 6.38 -1.64 7.70
CA THR A 48 7.24 -0.86 6.82
C THR A 48 6.90 -1.19 5.37
N PHE A 49 6.65 -0.14 4.59
CA PHE A 49 6.36 -0.23 3.16
C PHE A 49 7.53 0.40 2.41
N THR A 50 8.30 -0.40 1.68
CA THR A 50 9.49 0.07 0.96
C THR A 50 9.22 0.08 -0.53
N VAL A 51 9.62 1.18 -1.17
CA VAL A 51 9.43 1.42 -2.60
C VAL A 51 10.79 1.61 -3.26
N TRP A 52 10.99 0.94 -4.39
CA TRP A 52 12.14 1.14 -5.26
C TRP A 52 11.68 1.67 -6.61
N LEU A 53 12.29 2.76 -7.04
CA LEU A 53 12.11 3.36 -8.35
C LEU A 53 13.48 3.45 -9.02
N ARG A 54 13.52 3.35 -10.35
CA ARG A 54 14.74 3.64 -11.09
C ARG A 54 15.01 5.15 -11.01
N ALA A 55 16.25 5.52 -10.74
CA ALA A 55 16.68 6.91 -10.89
C ALA A 55 16.53 7.32 -12.37
N ALA A 56 16.14 8.57 -12.60
CA ALA A 56 16.24 9.16 -13.92
C ALA A 56 17.73 9.28 -14.28
N ALA A 57 18.06 9.04 -15.56
CA ALA A 57 19.39 9.27 -16.10
C ALA A 57 19.63 10.77 -16.35
#